data_AF-A0A444ZBL1-F1
#
_entry.id   AF-A0A444ZBL1-F1
#
_cell.length_a   1.000
_cell.length_b   1.000
_cell.length_c   1.000
_cell.angle_alpha   90.00
_cell.angle_beta   90.00
_cell.angle_gamma   90.00
#
_symmetry.space_group_name_H-M   'P 1'
#
loop_
_entity.id
_entity.type
_entity.pdbx_description
1 polymer ?
#
loop_
_entity_poly.entity_id
_entity_poly.type
_entity_poly.pdbx_seq_one_letter_code
_entity_poly.pdbx_strand_id
1 'polypeptide(L)'
;MDPECFIPSFSESKLTDSFDLASKLSVQRAMSPLPLIWKLKRLLNIGSEKKLKEAIRVVDNVVMEMIGQRRREMATMTAGLNKSDLLSRFMGSIEDDKYLRDIVISFLSMNWLRIN
;
A
#
# COMPACT_ATOMS: atom_id res chain seq x y z
N MET A 1 -0.43 -26.43 12.66
CA MET A 1 -0.62 -24.97 12.66
C MET A 1 0.00 -24.45 11.39
N ASP A 2 -0.82 -23.91 10.50
CA ASP A 2 -0.40 -23.49 9.17
C ASP A 2 0.18 -22.06 9.24
N PRO A 3 1.48 -21.87 8.96
CA PRO A 3 2.12 -20.55 8.98
C PRO A 3 1.60 -19.61 7.89
N GLU A 4 0.91 -20.11 6.86
CA GLU A 4 0.43 -19.27 5.74
C GLU A 4 -0.84 -18.47 6.07
N CYS A 5 -1.57 -18.79 7.14
CA CYS A 5 -2.79 -18.06 7.52
C CYS A 5 -2.51 -16.78 8.35
N PHE A 6 -1.34 -16.72 8.98
CA PHE A 6 -0.97 -15.59 9.85
C PHE A 6 -0.36 -14.41 9.08
N ILE A 7 0.34 -14.65 7.97
CA ILE A 7 1.04 -13.61 7.21
C ILE A 7 0.06 -12.67 6.48
N PRO A 8 -1.00 -13.15 5.80
CA PRO A 8 -1.95 -12.28 5.11
C PRO A 8 -2.75 -11.40 6.07
N SER A 9 -3.25 -11.97 7.17
CA SER A 9 -4.07 -11.25 8.16
C SER A 9 -3.24 -10.24 8.99
N PHE A 10 -2.00 -10.59 9.33
CA PHE A 10 -1.08 -9.65 9.98
C PHE A 10 -0.66 -8.50 9.05
N SER A 11 -0.40 -8.81 7.78
CA SER A 11 -0.06 -7.80 6.77
C SER A 11 -1.24 -6.89 6.46
N GLU A 12 -2.46 -7.41 6.45
CA GLU A 12 -3.71 -6.67 6.18
C GLU A 12 -4.04 -5.67 7.30
N SER A 13 -3.88 -6.06 8.58
CA SER A 13 -4.08 -5.13 9.71
C SER A 13 -3.05 -3.99 9.70
N LYS A 14 -1.77 -4.31 9.50
CA LYS A 14 -0.70 -3.32 9.43
C LYS A 14 -0.85 -2.38 8.22
N LEU A 15 -1.30 -2.92 7.08
CA LEU A 15 -1.61 -2.16 5.88
C LEU A 15 -2.74 -1.16 6.15
N THR A 16 -3.82 -1.64 6.76
CA THR A 16 -5.01 -0.85 7.11
C THR A 16 -4.65 0.32 8.04
N ASP A 17 -3.96 0.04 9.16
CA ASP A 17 -3.55 1.06 10.12
C ASP A 17 -2.63 2.12 9.48
N SER A 18 -1.73 1.66 8.60
CA SER A 18 -0.80 2.55 7.91
C SER A 18 -1.49 3.39 6.84
N PHE A 19 -2.48 2.84 6.13
CA PHE A 19 -3.30 3.56 5.17
C PHE A 19 -4.18 4.61 5.86
N ASP A 20 -4.80 4.29 6.98
CA ASP A 20 -5.60 5.25 7.75
C ASP A 20 -4.73 6.39 8.26
N LEU A 21 -3.59 6.05 8.88
CA LEU A 21 -2.64 7.05 9.36
C LEU A 21 -2.11 7.93 8.22
N ALA A 22 -1.73 7.34 7.09
CA ALA A 22 -1.27 8.07 5.92
C ALA A 22 -2.36 8.99 5.35
N SER A 23 -3.60 8.51 5.29
CA SER A 23 -4.76 9.27 4.79
C SER A 23 -5.06 10.45 5.71
N LYS A 24 -5.18 10.21 7.01
CA LYS A 24 -5.41 11.24 8.04
C LYS A 24 -4.34 12.32 8.01
N LEU A 25 -3.06 11.94 7.96
CA LEU A 25 -1.95 12.89 7.93
C LEU A 25 -1.88 13.65 6.59
N SER A 26 -2.29 13.01 5.49
CA SER A 26 -2.39 13.68 4.17
C SER A 26 -3.50 14.72 4.16
N VAL A 27 -4.66 14.43 4.76
CA VAL A 27 -5.74 15.41 4.97
C VAL A 27 -5.27 16.54 5.87
N GLN A 28 -4.59 16.24 6.99
CA GLN A 28 -4.03 17.26 7.87
C GLN A 28 -3.03 18.17 7.13
N ARG A 29 -2.22 17.61 6.22
CA ARG A 29 -1.32 18.39 5.35
C ARG A 29 -2.10 19.28 4.40
N ALA A 30 -3.18 18.77 3.78
CA ALA A 30 -4.04 19.53 2.88
C ALA A 30 -4.80 20.67 3.58
N MET A 31 -5.17 20.49 4.86
CA MET A 31 -5.78 21.51 5.70
C MET A 31 -4.76 22.49 6.31
N SER A 32 -3.46 22.30 6.06
CA SER A 32 -2.44 23.19 6.61
C SER A 32 -2.54 24.58 5.95
N PRO A 33 -2.64 25.66 6.74
CA PRO A 33 -2.90 27.01 6.21
C PRO A 33 -1.75 27.55 5.35
N LEU A 34 -0.52 27.03 5.56
CA LEU A 34 0.69 27.52 4.92
C LEU A 34 1.55 26.34 4.43
N PRO A 35 1.82 26.22 3.12
CA PRO A 35 2.65 25.15 2.58
C PRO A 35 4.07 25.08 3.17
N LEU A 36 4.57 26.21 3.65
CA LEU A 36 5.90 26.33 4.25
C LEU A 36 6.02 25.51 5.56
N ILE A 37 4.95 25.42 6.36
CA ILE A 37 4.99 24.74 7.66
C ILE A 37 5.20 23.24 7.48
N TRP A 38 4.42 22.60 6.61
CA TRP A 38 4.58 21.17 6.38
C TRP A 38 5.86 20.87 5.60
N LYS A 39 6.30 21.75 4.68
CA LYS A 39 7.60 21.61 4.00
C LYS A 39 8.76 21.66 4.99
N LEU A 40 8.72 22.56 5.98
CA LEU A 40 9.74 22.64 7.03
C LEU A 40 9.72 21.39 7.92
N LYS A 41 8.54 20.96 8.37
CA LYS A 41 8.39 19.70 9.13
C LYS A 41 8.90 18.48 8.34
N ARG A 42 8.69 18.46 7.03
CA ARG A 42 9.18 17.40 6.11
C ARG A 42 10.69 17.45 5.96
N LEU A 43 11.28 18.64 5.82
CA LEU A 43 12.73 18.82 5.72
C LEU A 43 13.43 18.37 7.00
N LEU A 44 12.88 18.73 8.16
CA LEU A 44 13.37 18.32 9.47
C LEU A 44 13.03 16.86 9.82
N ASN A 45 12.13 16.21 9.06
CA ASN A 45 11.65 14.85 9.27
C ASN A 45 11.16 14.61 10.72
N ILE A 46 10.30 15.50 11.22
CA ILE A 46 9.74 15.45 12.58
C ILE A 46 8.21 15.46 12.58
N GLY A 47 7.63 15.03 13.71
CA GLY A 47 6.19 15.14 13.97
C GLY A 47 5.32 14.36 12.97
N SER A 48 4.25 15.00 12.49
CA SER A 48 3.28 14.43 11.53
C SER A 48 3.94 14.00 10.22
N GLU A 49 4.94 14.74 9.75
CA GLU A 49 5.61 14.45 8.48
C GLU A 49 6.51 13.22 8.57
N LYS A 50 7.17 13.01 9.72
CA LYS A 50 7.91 11.76 10.00
C LYS A 50 6.97 10.56 10.02
N LYS A 51 5.87 10.65 10.76
CA LYS A 51 4.87 9.58 10.87
C LYS A 51 4.24 9.25 9.51
N LEU A 52 3.95 10.27 8.70
CA LEU A 52 3.43 10.07 7.33
C LEU A 52 4.46 9.34 6.45
N LYS A 53 5.74 9.71 6.55
CA LYS A 53 6.81 9.00 5.83
C LYS A 53 6.95 7.54 6.26
N GLU A 54 6.84 7.26 7.55
CA GLU A 54 6.89 5.89 8.10
C GLU A 54 5.68 5.06 7.65
N ALA A 55 4.47 5.63 7.73
CA ALA A 55 3.24 4.98 7.28
C ALA A 55 3.31 4.63 5.77
N ILE A 56 3.75 5.57 4.93
CA ILE A 56 3.92 5.33 3.48
C ILE A 56 4.93 4.21 3.22
N ARG A 57 6.04 4.14 3.98
CA ARG A 57 7.03 3.06 3.84
C ARG A 57 6.45 1.69 4.21
N VAL A 58 5.60 1.63 5.23
CA VAL A 58 4.95 0.38 5.61
C VAL A 58 3.99 -0.07 4.50
N VAL A 59 3.17 0.85 3.97
CA VAL A 59 2.30 0.56 2.83
C VAL A 59 3.10 0.06 1.62
N ASP A 60 4.18 0.77 1.28
CA ASP A 60 5.10 0.41 0.19
C ASP A 60 5.62 -1.03 0.34
N ASN A 61 6.18 -1.35 1.50
CA ASN A 61 6.75 -2.65 1.77
C ASN A 61 5.71 -3.78 1.68
N VAL A 62 4.53 -3.58 2.28
CA VAL A 62 3.47 -4.59 2.25
C VAL A 62 2.96 -4.79 0.82
N VAL A 63 2.77 -3.72 0.05
CA VAL A 63 2.33 -3.84 -1.36
C VAL A 63 3.37 -4.56 -2.21
N MET A 64 4.67 -4.26 -2.02
CA MET A 64 5.75 -4.96 -2.72
C MET A 64 5.80 -6.45 -2.35
N GLU A 65 5.57 -6.79 -1.08
CA GLU A 65 5.48 -8.17 -0.63
C GLU A 65 4.29 -8.91 -1.26
N MET A 66 3.12 -8.26 -1.33
CA MET A 66 1.94 -8.81 -2.01
C MET A 66 2.21 -9.07 -3.49
N ILE A 67 2.84 -8.13 -4.21
CA ILE A 67 3.22 -8.31 -5.62
C ILE A 67 4.17 -9.51 -5.76
N GLY A 68 5.21 -9.57 -4.93
CA GLY A 68 6.19 -10.66 -4.96
C GLY A 68 5.56 -12.03 -4.68
N GLN A 69 4.67 -12.11 -3.68
CA GLN A 69 3.94 -13.34 -3.38
C GLN A 69 3.05 -13.76 -4.56
N ARG A 70 2.28 -12.83 -5.12
CA ARG A 70 1.39 -13.11 -6.26
C ARG A 70 2.15 -13.57 -7.50
N ARG A 71 3.30 -12.96 -7.81
CA ARG A 71 4.17 -13.42 -8.92
C ARG A 71 4.67 -14.85 -8.68
N ARG A 72 5.06 -15.20 -7.45
CA ARG A 72 5.49 -16.57 -7.11
C ARG A 72 4.34 -17.57 -7.27
N GLU A 73 3.16 -17.26 -6.74
CA GLU A 73 1.95 -18.09 -6.89
C GLU A 73 1.65 -18.37 -8.37
N MET A 74 1.68 -17.33 -9.22
CA MET A 74 1.44 -17.45 -10.67
C MET A 74 2.51 -18.26 -11.41
N ALA A 75 3.77 -18.23 -10.96
CA ALA A 75 4.84 -19.03 -11.54
C ALA A 75 4.73 -20.52 -11.18
N THR A 76 4.14 -20.83 -10.02
CA THR A 76 4.00 -22.22 -9.51
C THR A 76 2.72 -22.93 -9.93
N MET A 77 1.65 -22.20 -10.27
CA MET A 77 0.39 -22.79 -10.74
C MET A 77 0.20 -22.48 -12.23
N THR A 78 0.20 -23.51 -13.08
CA THR A 78 -0.37 -23.40 -14.44
C THR A 78 -1.83 -22.96 -14.33
N ALA A 79 -2.09 -21.68 -14.61
CA ALA A 79 -3.37 -21.07 -14.97
C ALA A 79 -4.61 -21.78 -14.37
N GLY A 80 -4.80 -21.68 -13.05
CA GLY A 80 -5.76 -22.57 -12.40
C GLY A 80 -6.31 -22.15 -11.05
N LEU A 81 -6.43 -20.85 -10.75
CA LEU A 81 -7.41 -20.42 -9.76
C LEU A 81 -8.08 -19.11 -10.20
N ASN A 82 -9.21 -19.32 -10.86
CA ASN A 82 -10.19 -18.33 -11.27
C ASN A 82 -10.64 -17.47 -10.07
N LYS A 83 -10.03 -16.30 -9.93
CA LYS A 83 -10.74 -15.07 -9.53
C LYS A 83 -10.11 -13.93 -10.32
N SER A 84 -10.72 -13.65 -11.46
CA SER A 84 -10.40 -12.58 -12.39
C SER A 84 -10.63 -11.21 -11.79
N ASP A 85 -9.84 -10.83 -10.78
CA ASP A 85 -9.76 -9.44 -10.37
C ASP A 85 -8.79 -8.69 -11.28
N LEU A 86 -9.13 -7.44 -11.58
CA LEU A 86 -8.37 -6.56 -12.45
C LEU A 86 -6.89 -6.45 -12.02
N LEU A 87 -6.65 -6.47 -10.70
CA LEU A 87 -5.31 -6.48 -10.12
C LEU A 87 -4.47 -7.70 -10.53
N SER A 88 -5.05 -8.90 -10.52
CA SER A 88 -4.33 -10.11 -10.93
C SER A 88 -3.89 -10.04 -12.39
N ARG A 89 -4.70 -9.42 -13.27
CA ARG A 89 -4.33 -9.20 -14.68
C ARG A 89 -3.17 -8.22 -14.82
N PHE A 90 -3.18 -7.13 -14.06
CA PHE A 90 -2.06 -6.20 -14.04
C PHE A 90 -0.78 -6.85 -13.52
N MET A 91 -0.87 -7.65 -12.46
CA MET A 91 0.29 -8.35 -11.88
C MET A 91 0.92 -9.37 -12.84
N GLY A 92 0.12 -10.01 -13.71
CA GLY A 92 0.63 -10.93 -14.73
C GLY A 92 1.12 -10.26 -16.01
N SER A 93 0.68 -9.03 -16.30
CA SER A 93 0.96 -8.34 -17.58
C SER A 93 2.03 -7.24 -17.47
N ILE A 94 2.32 -6.73 -16.28
CA ILE A 94 3.25 -5.62 -16.07
C ILE A 94 4.54 -6.18 -15.49
N GLU A 95 5.66 -5.98 -16.17
CA GLU A 95 6.99 -6.40 -15.68
C GLU A 95 7.64 -5.37 -14.74
N ASP A 96 7.31 -4.08 -14.91
CA ASP A 96 7.81 -3.02 -14.03
C ASP A 96 7.09 -3.05 -12.67
N ASP A 97 7.76 -3.59 -11.66
CA ASP A 97 7.25 -3.68 -10.29
C ASP A 97 6.92 -2.31 -9.68
N LYS A 98 7.64 -1.25 -10.06
CA LYS A 98 7.37 0.10 -9.53
C LYS A 98 6.06 0.63 -10.08
N TYR A 99 5.84 0.47 -11.39
CA TYR A 99 4.60 0.88 -12.02
C TYR A 99 3.42 0.05 -11.52
N LEU A 100 3.62 -1.26 -11.37
CA LEU A 100 2.62 -2.16 -10.79
C LEU A 100 2.29 -1.78 -9.34
N ARG A 101 3.29 -1.43 -8.53
CA ARG A 101 3.08 -0.95 -7.15
C ARG A 101 2.20 0.29 -7.12
N ASP A 102 2.45 1.27 -7.99
CA ASP A 102 1.67 2.50 -8.05
C ASP A 102 0.20 2.22 -8.48
N ILE A 103 -0.04 1.25 -9.36
CA ILE A 103 -1.40 0.78 -9.70
C ILE A 103 -2.08 0.14 -8.49
N VAL A 104 -1.39 -0.78 -7.79
CA VAL A 104 -1.96 -1.47 -6.62
C VAL A 104 -2.30 -0.47 -5.52
N ILE A 105 -1.39 0.47 -5.23
CA ILE A 105 -1.65 1.55 -4.25
C ILE A 105 -2.85 2.41 -4.67
N SER A 106 -2.97 2.75 -5.96
CA SER A 106 -4.10 3.52 -6.48
C SER A 106 -5.43 2.79 -6.28
N PHE A 107 -5.46 1.48 -6.54
CA PHE A 107 -6.63 0.64 -6.35
C PHE A 107 -7.02 0.52 -4.87
N LEU A 108 -6.04 0.29 -3.99
CA LEU A 108 -6.25 0.24 -2.54
C LEU A 108 -6.76 1.58 -2.00
N SER A 109 -6.15 2.69 -2.44
CA SER A 109 -6.58 4.04 -2.05
C SER A 109 -8.02 4.35 -2.48
N MET A 110 -8.42 3.93 -3.69
CA MET A 110 -9.78 4.14 -4.19
C MET A 110 -10.83 3.34 -3.40
N ASN A 111 -10.52 2.08 -3.06
CA ASN A 111 -11.41 1.25 -2.27
C ASN A 111 -11.49 1.68 -0.80
N TRP A 112 -10.39 2.19 -0.22
CA TRP A 112 -10.37 2.69 1.15
C TRP A 112 -11.33 3.86 1.36
N LEU A 113 -11.37 4.80 0.40
CA LEU A 113 -12.29 5.95 0.39
C LEU A 113 -13.76 5.56 0.18
N ARG A 114 -14.05 4.34 -0.25
CA ARG A 114 -15.43 3.85 -0.45
C ARG A 114 -16.01 3.23 0.82
N ILE A 115 -15.16 2.81 1.75
CA ILE A 115 -15.53 2.04 2.95
C ILE A 115 -15.50 2.91 4.22
N ASN A 116 -14.84 4.08 4.17
CA ASN A 116 -14.88 5.15 5.20
C ASN A 116 -15.70 6.34 4.71
#